data_AF-A0A7D7RKZ1-F1
#
_entry.id   AF-A0A7D7RKZ1-F1
#
_cell.length_a   1.000
_cell.length_b   1.000
_cell.length_c   1.000
_cell.angle_alpha   90.00
_cell.angle_beta   90.00
_cell.angle_gamma   90.00
#
_symmetry.space_group_name_H-M   'P 1'
#
loop_
_entity.id
_entity.type
_entity.pdbx_description
1 polymer ?
#
loop_
_entity_poly.entity_id
_entity_poly.type
_entity_poly.pdbx_seq_one_letter_code
_entity_poly.pdbx_strand_id
1 'polypeptide(L)'
;MKKLPVVLMCLFAATVLSACQNGLISAEQRDTDKLVLHQMERFGEVKENTRTEVTDTQAIELFADAISRADKLQGIADVIDPDFQLDFGGKTFYLWVSEDQGSVMDESDTNALYTLKEKDAEELYSYLSSENLLDGLTDHKGGR
;
A
#
# COMPACT_ATOMS: atom_id res chain seq x y z
N MET A 1 9.38 -32.41 -40.61
CA MET A 1 9.93 -32.70 -39.26
C MET A 1 9.42 -31.64 -38.29
N LYS A 2 8.95 -32.11 -37.13
CA LYS A 2 8.16 -31.46 -36.06
C LYS A 2 8.90 -30.27 -35.39
N LYS A 3 8.99 -29.10 -36.03
CA LYS A 3 9.64 -27.90 -35.43
C LYS A 3 8.66 -26.86 -34.88
N LEU A 4 7.37 -26.98 -35.22
CA LEU A 4 6.30 -26.10 -34.75
C LEU A 4 6.03 -26.13 -33.22
N PRO A 5 6.21 -27.25 -32.47
CA PRO A 5 5.92 -27.23 -31.04
C PRO A 5 7.01 -26.53 -30.21
N VAL A 6 8.24 -26.38 -30.73
CA VAL A 6 9.36 -25.79 -29.99
C VAL A 6 9.24 -24.26 -29.95
N VAL A 7 8.79 -23.63 -31.04
CA VAL A 7 8.59 -22.17 -31.10
C VAL A 7 7.40 -21.74 -30.23
N LEU A 8 6.34 -22.55 -30.17
CA LEU A 8 5.17 -22.30 -29.32
C LEU A 8 5.49 -22.46 -27.83
N MET A 9 6.40 -23.36 -27.48
CA MET A 9 6.89 -23.56 -26.10
C MET A 9 7.77 -22.41 -25.60
N CYS A 10 8.55 -21.77 -26.48
CA CYS A 10 9.34 -20.58 -26.13
C CYS A 10 8.48 -19.33 -25.94
N LEU A 11 7.37 -19.19 -26.67
CA LEU A 11 6.47 -18.04 -26.55
C LEU A 11 5.68 -18.04 -25.23
N PHE A 12 5.32 -19.23 -24.73
CA PHE A 12 4.70 -19.42 -23.42
C PHE A 12 5.67 -19.18 -22.24
N ALA A 13 6.98 -19.38 -22.45
CA ALA A 13 7.99 -19.15 -21.42
C ALA A 13 8.29 -17.64 -21.21
N ALA A 14 8.03 -16.80 -22.21
CA ALA A 14 8.30 -15.36 -22.14
C ALA A 14 7.24 -14.59 -21.35
N THR A 15 6.02 -15.11 -21.20
CA THR A 15 4.94 -14.43 -20.48
C THR A 15 4.97 -14.64 -18.96
N VAL A 16 5.89 -15.47 -18.45
CA VAL A 16 5.93 -15.85 -17.01
C VAL A 16 6.99 -15.09 -16.21
N LEU A 17 7.76 -14.19 -16.83
CA LEU A 17 8.96 -13.58 -16.22
C LEU A 17 8.83 -12.10 -15.82
N SER A 18 7.62 -11.53 -15.78
CA SER A 18 7.45 -10.12 -15.39
C SER A 18 6.79 -9.89 -14.02
N ALA A 19 6.69 -10.92 -13.17
CA ALA A 19 6.17 -10.79 -11.81
C ALA A 19 7.28 -10.48 -10.79
N CYS A 20 8.05 -9.41 -11.03
CA CYS A 20 8.88 -8.79 -9.99
C CYS A 20 8.21 -7.49 -9.56
N GLN A 21 6.98 -7.60 -9.05
CA GLN A 21 6.32 -6.58 -8.25
C GLN A 21 5.98 -7.25 -6.93
N ASN A 22 6.23 -6.55 -5.82
CA ASN A 22 5.84 -6.94 -4.48
C ASN A 22 4.33 -7.21 -4.49
N GLY A 23 3.93 -8.45 -4.19
CA GLY A 23 2.60 -8.99 -4.45
C GLY A 23 1.46 -8.44 -3.57
N LEU A 24 1.62 -7.21 -3.04
CA LEU A 24 0.63 -6.54 -2.21
C LEU A 24 -0.63 -6.20 -2.99
N ILE A 25 -0.49 -5.71 -4.22
CA ILE A 25 -1.61 -5.41 -5.12
C ILE A 25 -1.29 -5.90 -6.53
N SER A 26 -2.29 -6.44 -7.21
CA SER A 26 -2.20 -6.87 -8.61
C SER A 26 -2.84 -5.84 -9.54
N ALA A 27 -2.74 -6.06 -10.86
CA ALA A 27 -3.37 -5.21 -11.86
C ALA A 27 -4.89 -5.06 -11.67
N GLU A 28 -5.57 -6.10 -11.14
CA GLU A 28 -7.00 -6.05 -10.85
C GLU A 28 -7.32 -5.02 -9.75
N GLN A 29 -6.58 -5.03 -8.65
CA GLN A 29 -6.79 -4.07 -7.55
C GLN A 29 -6.55 -2.62 -8.00
N ARG A 30 -5.68 -2.41 -8.99
CA ARG A 30 -5.33 -1.08 -9.50
C ARG A 30 -6.39 -0.48 -10.43
N ASP A 31 -7.36 -1.27 -10.90
CA ASP A 31 -8.45 -0.82 -11.77
C ASP A 31 -9.63 -0.22 -10.97
N THR A 32 -9.50 -0.12 -9.64
CA THR A 32 -10.52 0.49 -8.78
C THR A 32 -10.59 2.00 -9.00
N ASP A 33 -11.80 2.54 -8.98
CA ASP A 33 -12.10 3.98 -9.07
C ASP A 33 -12.23 4.66 -7.70
N LYS A 34 -11.97 3.89 -6.63
CA LYS A 34 -12.14 4.33 -5.26
C LYS A 34 -11.11 3.74 -4.31
N LEU A 35 -10.76 4.57 -3.34
CA LEU A 35 -9.97 4.27 -2.15
C LEU A 35 -10.70 4.80 -0.91
N VAL A 36 -10.73 4.06 0.20
CA VAL A 36 -11.33 4.52 1.45
C VAL A 36 -10.28 4.52 2.55
N LEU A 37 -10.15 5.66 3.23
CA LEU A 37 -9.26 5.85 4.37
C LEU A 37 -10.07 5.98 5.66
N HIS A 38 -9.55 5.41 6.72
CA HIS A 38 -10.01 5.61 8.09
C HIS A 38 -8.79 5.91 8.96
N GLN A 39 -8.85 6.93 9.81
CA GLN A 39 -7.84 7.06 10.86
C GLN A 39 -8.01 5.92 11.86
N MET A 40 -6.91 5.50 12.46
CA MET A 40 -6.89 4.38 13.40
C MET A 40 -6.71 4.87 14.84
N GLU A 41 -7.41 4.21 15.77
CA GLU A 41 -7.13 4.35 17.21
C GLU A 41 -6.10 3.30 17.65
N ARG A 42 -6.29 2.06 17.19
CA ARG A 42 -5.36 0.93 17.35
C ARG A 42 -5.69 -0.16 16.33
N PHE A 43 -4.86 -1.19 16.22
CA PHE A 43 -5.19 -2.36 15.37
C PHE A 43 -6.62 -2.88 15.58
N GLY A 44 -7.37 -3.01 14.48
CA GLY A 44 -8.77 -3.47 14.48
C GLY A 44 -9.81 -2.45 14.99
N GLU A 45 -9.41 -1.24 15.36
CA GLU A 45 -10.31 -0.18 15.83
C GLU A 45 -10.05 1.13 15.05
N VAL A 46 -10.97 1.46 14.16
CA VAL A 46 -10.97 2.74 13.43
C VAL A 46 -11.52 3.86 14.32
N LYS A 47 -11.02 5.07 14.12
CA LYS A 47 -11.54 6.27 14.76
C LYS A 47 -12.88 6.67 14.15
N GLU A 48 -13.87 6.86 15.01
CA GLU A 48 -15.22 7.22 14.59
C GLU A 48 -15.25 8.54 13.78
N ASN A 49 -16.10 8.59 12.77
CA ASN A 49 -16.28 9.75 11.89
C ASN A 49 -15.04 10.21 11.10
N THR A 50 -14.05 9.32 10.89
CA THR A 50 -12.84 9.64 10.09
C THR A 50 -12.81 8.96 8.71
N ARG A 51 -13.93 8.36 8.30
CA ARG A 51 -14.06 7.74 6.98
C ARG A 51 -13.97 8.79 5.88
N THR A 52 -12.93 8.70 5.06
CA THR A 52 -12.73 9.54 3.88
C THR A 52 -12.74 8.66 2.63
N GLU A 53 -13.55 9.05 1.65
CA GLU A 53 -13.64 8.39 0.35
C GLU A 53 -12.89 9.21 -0.70
N VAL A 54 -11.89 8.61 -1.33
CA VAL A 54 -11.06 9.21 -2.37
C VAL A 54 -11.46 8.61 -3.71
N THR A 55 -11.84 9.48 -4.65
CA THR A 55 -12.23 9.12 -6.03
C THR A 55 -11.40 9.85 -7.08
N ASP A 56 -10.47 10.70 -6.65
CA ASP A 56 -9.52 11.35 -7.56
C ASP A 56 -8.53 10.32 -8.10
N THR A 57 -8.44 10.22 -9.43
CA THR A 57 -7.62 9.20 -10.09
C THR A 57 -6.13 9.39 -9.80
N GLN A 58 -5.63 10.62 -9.68
CA GLN A 58 -4.20 10.86 -9.41
C GLN A 58 -3.85 10.46 -7.98
N ALA A 59 -4.72 10.76 -7.02
CA ALA A 59 -4.58 10.31 -5.64
C ALA A 59 -4.61 8.78 -5.58
N ILE A 60 -5.58 8.14 -6.24
CA ILE A 60 -5.67 6.68 -6.30
C ILE A 60 -4.40 6.05 -6.87
N GLU A 61 -3.90 6.58 -7.98
CA GLU A 61 -2.65 6.13 -8.60
C GLU A 61 -1.45 6.30 -7.66
N LEU A 62 -1.37 7.41 -6.92
CA LEU A 62 -0.34 7.65 -5.92
C LEU A 62 -0.30 6.55 -4.84
N PHE A 63 -1.45 6.20 -4.25
CA PHE A 63 -1.53 5.11 -3.27
C PHE A 63 -1.15 3.76 -3.89
N ALA A 64 -1.69 3.46 -5.07
CA ALA A 64 -1.40 2.21 -5.76
C ALA A 64 0.10 2.08 -6.06
N ASP A 65 0.72 3.14 -6.55
CA ASP A 65 2.14 3.19 -6.86
C ASP A 65 3.00 2.95 -5.62
N ALA A 66 2.76 3.70 -4.54
CA ALA A 66 3.49 3.57 -3.29
C ALA A 66 3.43 2.14 -2.73
N ILE A 67 2.24 1.54 -2.69
CA ILE A 67 2.04 0.17 -2.19
C ILE A 67 2.75 -0.84 -3.10
N SER A 68 2.63 -0.68 -4.42
CA SER A 68 3.22 -1.61 -5.40
C SER A 68 4.73 -1.53 -5.52
N ARG A 69 5.37 -0.49 -4.98
CA ARG A 69 6.83 -0.33 -4.96
C ARG A 69 7.47 -0.57 -3.59
N ALA A 70 6.66 -0.74 -2.55
CA ALA A 70 7.12 -0.96 -1.19
C ALA A 70 7.98 -2.23 -1.04
N ASP A 71 9.14 -2.13 -0.39
CA ASP A 71 10.02 -3.28 -0.20
C ASP A 71 9.62 -4.08 1.04
N LYS A 72 9.52 -5.40 0.91
CA LYS A 72 9.30 -6.28 2.06
C LYS A 72 10.48 -6.18 3.03
N LEU A 73 10.21 -5.75 4.25
CA LEU A 73 11.20 -5.74 5.33
C LEU A 73 11.56 -7.19 5.70
N GLN A 74 12.86 -7.48 5.78
CA GLN A 74 13.33 -8.81 6.16
C GLN A 74 13.36 -8.95 7.68
N GLY A 75 12.75 -10.02 8.21
CA GLY A 75 12.70 -10.32 9.63
C GLY A 75 11.33 -10.07 10.25
N ILE A 76 11.30 -9.99 11.58
CA ILE A 76 10.10 -9.67 12.37
C ILE A 76 10.23 -8.22 12.81
N ALA A 77 9.19 -7.43 12.58
CA ALA A 77 9.12 -6.05 13.04
C ALA A 77 8.07 -5.95 14.15
N ASP A 78 8.46 -5.34 15.27
CA ASP A 78 7.52 -4.87 16.29
C ASP A 78 7.13 -3.43 15.93
N VAL A 79 5.84 -3.18 15.76
CA VAL A 79 5.31 -1.92 15.26
C VAL A 79 4.27 -1.35 16.22
N ILE A 80 4.22 -0.03 16.28
CA ILE A 80 3.14 0.68 16.95
C ILE A 80 1.84 0.58 16.14
N ASP A 81 0.73 1.04 16.71
CA ASP A 81 -0.54 1.14 16.00
C ASP A 81 -0.42 1.98 14.70
N PRO A 82 -1.14 1.61 13.62
CA PRO A 82 -1.09 2.31 12.34
C PRO A 82 -1.76 3.68 12.41
N ASP A 83 -1.41 4.56 11.47
CA ASP A 83 -2.05 5.87 11.31
C ASP A 83 -3.41 5.72 10.60
N PHE A 84 -3.46 4.86 9.57
CA PHE A 84 -4.66 4.63 8.77
C PHE A 84 -4.94 3.15 8.52
N GLN A 85 -6.23 2.84 8.42
CA GLN A 85 -6.72 1.70 7.65
C GLN A 85 -7.10 2.20 6.25
N LEU A 86 -6.70 1.42 5.25
CA LEU A 86 -6.88 1.72 3.85
C LEU A 86 -7.58 0.56 3.14
N ASP A 87 -8.79 0.79 2.63
CA ASP A 87 -9.49 -0.16 1.77
C ASP A 87 -9.30 0.21 0.30
N PHE A 88 -8.65 -0.68 -0.44
CA PHE A 88 -8.22 -0.46 -1.82
C PHE A 88 -8.30 -1.74 -2.65
N GLY A 89 -9.06 -1.71 -3.75
CA GLY A 89 -9.19 -2.85 -4.65
C GLY A 89 -9.75 -4.12 -3.97
N GLY A 90 -10.59 -3.97 -2.95
CA GLY A 90 -11.11 -5.11 -2.17
C GLY A 90 -10.11 -5.74 -1.20
N LYS A 91 -8.97 -5.08 -0.95
CA LYS A 91 -8.02 -5.42 0.11
C LYS A 91 -7.99 -4.33 1.16
N THR A 92 -7.62 -4.71 2.38
CA THR A 92 -7.44 -3.78 3.49
C THR A 92 -5.97 -3.75 3.89
N PHE A 93 -5.43 -2.54 4.07
CA PHE A 93 -4.05 -2.30 4.47
C PHE A 93 -3.99 -1.43 5.72
N TYR A 94 -2.96 -1.63 6.53
CA TYR A 94 -2.56 -0.71 7.57
C TYR A 94 -1.40 0.14 7.07
N LEU A 95 -1.49 1.45 7.26
CA LEU A 95 -0.52 2.43 6.77
C LEU A 95 0.05 3.23 7.95
N TRP A 96 1.38 3.29 8.02
CA TRP A 96 2.13 4.25 8.83
C TRP A 96 2.79 5.26 7.90
N VAL A 97 2.71 6.54 8.23
CA VAL A 97 3.25 7.61 7.40
C VAL A 97 3.82 8.75 8.24
N SER A 98 4.96 9.27 7.80
CA SER A 98 5.58 10.52 8.25
C SER A 98 6.12 11.28 7.04
N GLU A 99 6.74 12.43 7.28
CA GLU A 99 7.22 13.33 6.23
C GLU A 99 8.07 12.63 5.16
N ASP A 100 8.98 11.72 5.56
CA ASP A 100 9.98 11.08 4.70
C ASP A 100 9.95 9.53 4.74
N GLN A 101 9.09 8.96 5.57
CA GLN A 101 9.05 7.52 5.85
C GLN A 101 7.63 7.01 5.87
N GLY A 102 7.46 5.76 5.49
CA GLY A 102 6.18 5.08 5.62
C GLY A 102 6.33 3.58 5.52
N SER A 103 5.31 2.89 5.98
CA SER A 103 5.21 1.44 5.84
C SER A 103 3.77 1.03 5.63
N VAL A 104 3.58 -0.07 4.93
CA VAL A 104 2.28 -0.67 4.67
C VAL A 104 2.31 -2.14 5.07
N MET A 105 1.20 -2.60 5.61
CA MET A 105 0.97 -4.00 5.95
C MET A 105 -0.38 -4.42 5.37
N ASP A 106 -0.44 -5.60 4.78
CA ASP A 106 -1.69 -6.22 4.35
C ASP A 106 -2.39 -6.79 5.58
N GLU A 107 -3.67 -6.45 5.80
CA GLU A 107 -4.43 -6.98 6.94
C GLU A 107 -4.51 -8.51 6.94
N SER A 108 -4.46 -9.13 5.74
CA SER A 108 -4.46 -10.59 5.58
C SER A 108 -3.10 -11.25 5.83
N ASP A 109 -1.99 -10.50 5.89
CA ASP A 109 -0.65 -10.98 6.22
C ASP A 109 0.07 -10.04 7.19
N THR A 110 -0.36 -10.08 8.46
CA THR A 110 0.20 -9.22 9.53
C THR A 110 1.63 -9.56 9.94
N ASN A 111 2.23 -10.61 9.36
CA ASN A 111 3.63 -10.99 9.61
C ASN A 111 4.60 -10.34 8.62
N ALA A 112 4.10 -9.53 7.68
CA ALA A 112 4.92 -8.88 6.66
C ALA A 112 4.71 -7.37 6.65
N LEU A 113 5.74 -6.63 7.04
CA LEU A 113 5.81 -5.18 6.88
C LEU A 113 6.53 -4.83 5.59
N TYR A 114 6.02 -3.84 4.86
CA TYR A 114 6.64 -3.34 3.64
C TYR A 114 6.96 -1.86 3.81
N THR A 115 8.20 -1.48 3.57
CA THR A 115 8.65 -0.09 3.71
C THR A 115 8.43 0.64 2.39
N LEU A 116 7.78 1.80 2.45
CA LEU A 116 7.59 2.65 1.28
C LEU A 116 8.94 3.22 0.84
N LYS A 117 9.08 3.52 -0.46
CA LYS A 117 10.21 4.33 -0.91
C LYS A 117 10.05 5.74 -0.34
N GLU A 118 11.16 6.39 0.05
CA GLU A 118 11.17 7.73 0.63
C GLU A 118 10.31 8.73 -0.16
N LYS A 119 10.54 8.83 -1.48
CA LYS A 119 9.74 9.67 -2.36
C LYS A 119 8.24 9.34 -2.34
N ASP A 120 7.88 8.06 -2.29
CA ASP A 120 6.49 7.62 -2.27
C ASP A 120 5.82 7.98 -0.94
N ALA A 121 6.58 7.91 0.17
CA ALA A 121 6.12 8.35 1.48
C ALA A 121 5.93 9.88 1.55
N GLU A 122 6.87 10.66 1.00
CA GLU A 122 6.79 12.13 0.93
C GLU A 122 5.57 12.60 0.14
N GLU A 123 5.32 11.99 -1.02
CA GLU A 123 4.18 12.32 -1.88
C GLU A 123 2.85 11.98 -1.19
N LEU A 124 2.77 10.81 -0.54
CA LEU A 124 1.60 10.42 0.25
C LEU A 124 1.36 11.35 1.44
N TYR A 125 2.42 11.64 2.22
CA TYR A 125 2.31 12.53 3.37
C TYR A 125 1.85 13.93 2.94
N SER A 126 2.40 14.45 1.86
CA SER A 126 2.02 15.75 1.29
C SER A 126 0.54 15.77 0.89
N TYR A 127 0.07 14.73 0.21
CA TYR A 127 -1.34 14.58 -0.14
C TYR A 127 -2.23 14.56 1.11
N LEU A 128 -1.94 13.66 2.06
CA LEU A 128 -2.70 13.51 3.30
C LEU A 128 -2.72 14.81 4.13
N SER A 129 -1.61 15.55 4.16
CA SER A 129 -1.51 16.87 4.80
C SER A 129 -2.38 17.90 4.09
N SER A 130 -2.34 17.96 2.76
CA SER A 130 -3.16 18.92 1.98
C SER A 130 -4.67 18.67 2.09
N GLU A 131 -5.07 17.41 2.27
CA GLU A 131 -6.45 17.00 2.51
C GLU A 131 -6.85 17.08 3.99
N ASN A 132 -5.93 17.55 4.85
CA ASN A 132 -6.13 17.68 6.30
C ASN A 132 -6.46 16.34 6.99
N LEU A 133 -6.06 15.22 6.39
CA LEU A 133 -6.32 13.87 6.88
C LEU A 133 -5.37 13.44 8.00
N LEU A 134 -4.29 14.20 8.20
CA LEU A 134 -3.36 14.00 9.32
C LEU A 134 -3.85 14.66 10.61
N ASP A 135 -4.86 15.54 10.56
CA ASP A 135 -5.35 16.22 11.76
C ASP A 135 -5.96 15.21 12.76
N GLY A 136 -5.66 15.40 14.03
CA GLY A 136 -6.10 14.48 15.09
C GLY A 136 -5.41 13.12 15.11
N LEU A 137 -4.42 12.87 14.24
CA LEU A 137 -3.37 11.88 14.51
C LEU A 137 -2.43 12.52 15.53
N THR A 138 -2.73 12.37 16.82
CA THR A 138 -1.92 12.97 17.89
C THR A 138 -0.50 12.37 17.92
N ASP A 139 0.46 13.14 18.45
CA ASP A 139 1.88 12.87 18.71
C ASP A 139 2.19 11.61 19.57
N HIS A 140 1.48 10.49 19.40
CA HIS A 140 1.86 9.19 19.92
C HIS A 140 3.17 8.66 19.33
N LYS A 141 3.82 9.44 18.45
CA LYS A 141 5.25 9.35 18.11
C LYS A 141 6.11 9.81 19.29
N GLY A 142 5.97 9.12 20.42
CA GLY A 142 6.89 9.20 21.53
C GLY A 142 8.28 8.75 21.08
N GLY A 143 9.22 9.70 21.08
CA GLY A 143 10.63 9.49 21.38
C GLY A 143 11.42 8.58 20.44
N ARG A 144 12.23 9.22 19.58
CA ARG A 144 13.65 8.89 19.56
C ARG A 144 14.41 10.00 20.26
#